data_AF-A0A1B5L6G6-F1
#
_entry.id   AF-A0A1B5L6G6-F1
#
_cell.length_a   1.000
_cell.length_b   1.000
_cell.length_c   1.000
_cell.angle_alpha   90.00
_cell.angle_beta   90.00
_cell.angle_gamma   90.00
#
_symmetry.space_group_name_H-M   'P 1'
#
loop_
_entity.id
_entity.type
_entity.pdbx_description
1 polymer ?
#
loop_
_entity_poly.entity_id
_entity_poly.type
_entity_poly.pdbx_seq_one_letter_code
_entity_poly.pdbx_strand_id
1 'polypeptide(L)'
;MGNGKRAMRLSHPRLSKGLCRAQRPVSVSDLLTHERVSWIICLTFQESAVANFFTPASQKPKERTIWTERGPNDDVPATLLVGRYVPQGHDERQKPRTKIAAFDLDSTLITTSSGKKHAGSGTDWKWWNSRVPGVLRELYLEKGYQVVVLSNQAGLTLHFDASYKGPKSSIQKRVSTFKQKCSAILGNLDIPVSIYAATEKDIYRKPRIGMWNEVCEDYDIRASEVDLKNSFFVGDAGGRMAGLGHTGEGASPLAKDFSCSDRNFAHNVGIAYMTPEEYFLQEPPRKFHRDFDLANFPFSDAAASKKDDVVFEARNPQELVIFCGPPGAGKSTFFWKHLEPLGYERVNQDALKSRDKCVRLAKELLLEGRSVTIGRCRRLPRRSGSI
;
A
#
# COMPACT_ATOMS: atom_id res chain seq x y z
N MET A 1 48.10 9.30 83.11
CA MET A 1 48.07 9.00 81.67
C MET A 1 47.02 7.93 81.38
N GLY A 2 45.99 8.30 80.62
CA GLY A 2 45.12 7.51 79.74
C GLY A 2 44.69 6.06 80.05
N ASN A 3 43.45 5.94 80.53
CA ASN A 3 42.39 4.93 80.32
C ASN A 3 42.69 3.60 79.57
N GLY A 4 42.35 2.51 80.26
CA GLY A 4 42.29 1.13 79.78
C GLY A 4 41.01 0.77 79.01
N LYS A 5 41.16 -0.17 78.08
CA LYS A 5 40.14 -0.68 77.15
C LYS A 5 39.29 -1.79 77.78
N ARG A 6 37.96 -1.71 77.57
CA ARG A 6 36.97 -2.77 77.82
C ARG A 6 36.88 -3.72 76.62
N ALA A 7 36.87 -5.03 76.89
CA ALA A 7 36.30 -6.06 76.01
C ALA A 7 35.67 -7.15 76.89
N MET A 8 34.37 -7.41 76.70
CA MET A 8 33.62 -8.54 77.26
C MET A 8 32.76 -9.09 76.13
N ARG A 9 33.09 -10.31 75.67
CA ARG A 9 32.38 -11.59 75.89
C ARG A 9 31.02 -11.69 75.20
N LEU A 10 30.83 -12.76 74.43
CA LEU A 10 29.68 -13.67 74.55
C LEU A 10 29.98 -15.02 73.90
N SER A 11 29.38 -16.05 74.48
CA SER A 11 29.72 -17.47 74.46
C SER A 11 28.69 -18.31 73.69
N HIS A 12 29.14 -19.45 73.15
CA HIS A 12 28.36 -20.62 72.66
C HIS A 12 27.44 -21.21 73.77
N PRO A 13 26.45 -22.14 73.54
CA PRO A 13 26.49 -23.30 72.60
C PRO A 13 25.18 -23.93 72.01
N ARG A 14 25.41 -24.75 70.96
CA ARG A 14 24.87 -26.08 70.50
C ARG A 14 23.44 -26.63 70.84
N LEU A 15 22.76 -27.04 69.74
CA LEU A 15 22.11 -28.34 69.36
C LEU A 15 21.00 -29.02 70.21
N SER A 16 19.86 -29.34 69.57
CA SER A 16 19.32 -30.72 69.32
C SER A 16 17.93 -30.69 68.61
N LYS A 17 17.79 -31.33 67.43
CA LYS A 17 17.06 -32.59 67.07
C LYS A 17 15.51 -32.55 67.05
N GLY A 18 14.93 -33.00 65.91
CA GLY A 18 13.52 -33.45 65.78
C GLY A 18 13.06 -33.48 64.30
N LEU A 19 13.33 -34.56 63.54
CA LEU A 19 12.45 -35.70 63.20
C LEU A 19 11.50 -35.47 62.01
N CYS A 20 11.70 -36.28 60.96
CA CYS A 20 10.92 -36.39 59.72
C CYS A 20 9.45 -36.78 59.94
N ARG A 21 8.55 -36.22 59.13
CA ARG A 21 7.31 -36.89 58.72
C ARG A 21 6.97 -36.55 57.27
N ALA A 22 6.91 -37.58 56.43
CA ALA A 22 6.51 -37.50 55.03
C ALA A 22 4.97 -37.44 54.92
N GLN A 23 4.46 -36.56 54.05
CA GLN A 23 3.12 -36.64 53.47
C GLN A 23 3.23 -36.44 51.95
N ARG A 24 2.44 -37.24 51.23
CA ARG A 24 2.40 -37.43 49.76
C ARG A 24 1.79 -36.21 49.03
N PRO A 25 2.00 -36.09 47.70
CA PRO A 25 1.74 -34.85 46.95
C PRO A 25 0.27 -34.71 46.57
N VAL A 26 -0.22 -33.47 46.55
CA VAL A 26 -1.47 -33.08 45.90
C VAL A 26 -1.12 -32.54 44.51
N SER A 27 -1.79 -33.11 43.51
CA SER A 27 -1.72 -32.76 42.09
C SER A 27 -2.06 -31.29 41.83
N VAL A 28 -1.26 -30.59 41.01
CA VAL A 28 -1.62 -29.31 40.39
C VAL A 28 -1.64 -29.51 38.88
N SER A 29 -2.74 -30.09 38.41
CA SER A 29 -3.28 -29.82 37.08
C SER A 29 -4.32 -28.71 37.23
N ASP A 30 -4.33 -27.80 36.27
CA ASP A 30 -5.29 -26.70 36.07
C ASP A 30 -5.12 -25.44 36.92
N LEU A 31 -4.39 -24.47 36.36
CA LEU A 31 -4.72 -23.04 36.26
C LEU A 31 -3.44 -22.23 35.92
N LEU A 32 -2.98 -22.33 34.68
CA LEU A 32 -2.03 -21.37 34.11
C LEU A 32 -2.73 -20.62 33.00
N THR A 33 -3.34 -19.50 33.39
CA THR A 33 -4.03 -18.57 32.52
C THR A 33 -3.04 -17.86 31.58
N HIS A 34 -3.52 -17.69 30.34
CA HIS A 34 -2.90 -17.11 29.15
C HIS A 34 -2.32 -15.68 29.33
N GLU A 35 -2.53 -15.04 30.49
CA GLU A 35 -2.18 -13.64 30.71
C GLU A 35 -0.72 -13.42 31.13
N ARG A 36 -0.06 -14.35 31.83
CA ARG A 36 1.31 -14.12 32.33
C ARG A 36 2.40 -14.26 31.25
N VAL A 37 2.14 -14.99 30.18
CA VAL A 37 3.10 -15.16 29.07
C VAL A 37 3.20 -13.88 28.23
N SER A 38 2.09 -13.13 28.09
CA SER A 38 2.07 -11.87 27.31
C SER A 38 2.86 -10.73 27.97
N TRP A 39 2.91 -10.68 29.30
CA TRP A 39 3.63 -9.62 30.02
C TRP A 39 5.15 -9.84 30.06
N ILE A 40 5.60 -11.10 30.13
CA ILE A 40 7.04 -11.44 30.15
C ILE A 40 7.68 -11.19 28.78
N ILE A 41 6.94 -11.39 27.69
CA ILE A 41 7.38 -11.06 26.33
C ILE A 41 7.44 -9.53 26.12
N CYS A 42 6.58 -8.74 26.76
CA CYS A 42 6.58 -7.27 26.61
C CYS A 42 7.80 -6.61 27.30
N LEU A 43 8.18 -7.08 28.50
CA LEU A 43 9.26 -6.49 29.30
C LEU A 43 10.67 -6.78 28.74
N THR A 44 10.87 -7.92 28.10
CA THR A 44 12.19 -8.31 27.53
C THR A 44 12.57 -7.51 26.28
N PHE A 45 11.62 -6.83 25.63
CA PHE A 45 11.88 -6.10 24.38
C PHE A 45 12.35 -4.64 24.58
N GLN A 46 12.04 -4.03 25.72
CA GLN A 46 12.37 -2.62 25.95
C GLN A 46 13.88 -2.41 26.21
N GLU A 47 14.60 -3.43 26.71
CA GLU A 47 16.06 -3.40 26.86
C GLU A 47 16.81 -3.52 25.52
N SER A 48 16.27 -4.28 24.56
CA SER A 48 16.93 -4.53 23.27
C SER A 48 17.11 -3.25 22.42
N ALA A 49 16.22 -2.28 22.59
CA ALA A 49 16.26 -1.01 21.86
C ALA A 49 17.41 -0.09 22.33
N VAL A 50 17.81 -0.19 23.60
CA VAL A 50 18.87 0.65 24.19
C VAL A 50 20.26 0.03 23.94
N ALA A 51 20.36 -1.31 23.86
CA ALA A 51 21.62 -2.02 23.64
C ALA A 51 22.24 -1.81 22.24
N ASN A 52 21.44 -1.40 21.24
CA ASN A 52 21.90 -1.19 19.86
C ASN A 52 22.66 0.12 19.62
N PHE A 53 22.77 1.01 20.61
CA PHE A 53 23.46 2.29 20.44
C PHE A 53 24.99 2.20 20.59
N PHE A 54 25.49 1.16 21.27
CA PHE A 54 26.91 0.96 21.56
C PHE A 54 27.57 -0.20 20.82
N THR A 55 26.88 -0.85 19.88
CA THR A 55 27.44 -1.98 19.12
C THR A 55 28.44 -1.50 18.05
N PRO A 56 29.69 -2.00 18.04
CA PRO A 56 30.66 -1.72 16.99
C PRO A 56 30.10 -2.09 15.61
N ALA A 57 30.52 -1.36 14.56
CA ALA A 57 30.02 -1.59 13.19
C ALA A 57 30.22 -3.05 12.69
N SER A 58 31.17 -3.80 13.25
CA SER A 58 31.40 -5.22 12.95
C SER A 58 30.38 -6.19 13.57
N GLN A 59 29.60 -5.74 14.56
CA GLN A 59 28.56 -6.52 15.25
C GLN A 59 27.14 -6.09 14.87
N LYS A 60 26.99 -5.10 13.98
CA LYS A 60 25.66 -4.75 13.46
C LYS A 60 25.06 -5.98 12.76
N PRO A 61 23.80 -6.34 13.05
CA PRO A 61 23.13 -7.43 12.34
C PRO A 61 23.28 -7.20 10.83
N LYS A 62 23.74 -8.22 10.10
CA LYS A 62 23.74 -8.19 8.63
C LYS A 62 22.36 -7.76 8.16
N GLU A 63 22.29 -6.83 7.19
CA GLU A 63 21.00 -6.41 6.62
C GLU A 63 20.31 -7.66 6.05
N ARG A 64 19.22 -8.08 6.70
CA ARG A 64 18.45 -9.30 6.35
C ARG A 64 17.37 -9.03 5.30
N THR A 65 17.24 -7.78 4.88
CA THR A 65 16.32 -7.36 3.84
C THR A 65 17.07 -7.28 2.52
N ILE A 66 16.65 -8.09 1.55
CA ILE A 66 17.18 -8.02 0.19
C ILE A 66 16.30 -7.05 -0.60
N TRP A 67 16.93 -6.05 -1.22
CA TRP A 67 16.25 -5.05 -2.04
C TRP A 67 16.47 -5.32 -3.51
N THR A 68 15.38 -5.33 -4.28
CA THR A 68 15.41 -5.47 -5.73
C THR A 68 14.44 -4.48 -6.38
N GLU A 69 14.62 -4.23 -7.66
CA GLU A 69 13.81 -3.28 -8.42
C GLU A 69 13.15 -4.01 -9.61
N ARG A 70 11.95 -3.60 -10.02
CA ARG A 70 11.21 -4.18 -11.15
C ARG A 70 10.67 -3.07 -12.07
N GLY A 71 10.76 -3.30 -13.37
CA GLY A 71 10.18 -2.46 -14.41
C GLY A 71 8.91 -3.08 -14.98
N PRO A 72 7.94 -2.28 -15.45
CA PRO A 72 6.70 -2.80 -16.06
C PRO A 72 6.94 -3.72 -17.27
N ASN A 73 8.08 -3.58 -17.93
CA ASN A 73 8.62 -4.43 -18.99
C ASN A 73 10.13 -4.18 -19.12
N ASP A 74 10.81 -4.96 -19.96
CA ASP A 74 12.27 -4.90 -20.13
C ASP A 74 12.81 -3.56 -20.65
N ASP A 75 11.95 -2.77 -21.33
CA ASP A 75 12.34 -1.51 -21.96
C ASP A 75 12.05 -0.27 -21.08
N VAL A 76 11.34 -0.44 -19.97
CA VAL A 76 10.93 0.66 -19.09
C VAL A 76 11.73 0.59 -17.78
N PRO A 77 12.35 1.72 -17.34
CA PRO A 77 13.08 1.76 -16.07
C PRO A 77 12.26 1.24 -14.89
N ALA A 78 12.92 0.70 -13.88
CA ALA A 78 12.24 0.17 -12.72
C ALA A 78 11.43 1.23 -11.95
N THR A 79 10.20 0.87 -11.60
CA THR A 79 9.24 1.73 -10.90
C THR A 79 8.61 1.05 -9.69
N LEU A 80 9.04 -0.18 -9.40
CA LEU A 80 8.66 -0.93 -8.22
C LEU A 80 9.92 -1.29 -7.43
N LEU A 81 9.93 -0.90 -6.16
CA LEU A 81 10.97 -1.31 -5.21
C LEU A 81 10.44 -2.43 -4.33
N VAL A 82 11.15 -3.56 -4.29
CA VAL A 82 10.78 -4.76 -3.52
C VAL A 82 11.82 -5.01 -2.43
N GLY A 83 11.36 -5.13 -1.18
CA GLY A 83 12.18 -5.51 -0.04
C GLY A 83 11.70 -6.85 0.53
N ARG A 84 12.55 -7.89 0.52
CA ARG A 84 12.23 -9.21 1.07
C ARG A 84 13.04 -9.46 2.32
N TYR A 85 12.36 -9.60 3.45
CA TYR A 85 12.99 -9.95 4.73
C TYR A 85 12.88 -11.46 4.96
N VAL A 86 14.00 -12.08 5.32
CA VAL A 86 14.06 -13.50 5.70
C VAL A 86 14.69 -13.60 7.09
N PRO A 87 13.98 -14.16 8.10
CA PRO A 87 14.52 -14.34 9.44
C PRO A 87 15.59 -15.43 9.44
N GLN A 88 16.41 -15.43 10.49
CA GLN A 88 17.48 -16.41 10.64
C GLN A 88 16.89 -17.82 10.85
N GLY A 89 17.39 -18.79 10.08
CA GLY A 89 16.92 -20.18 10.16
C GLY A 89 15.57 -20.44 9.47
N HIS A 90 15.09 -19.50 8.65
CA HIS A 90 13.95 -19.75 7.76
C HIS A 90 14.30 -20.84 6.74
N ASP A 91 13.41 -21.83 6.61
CA ASP A 91 13.54 -22.87 5.61
C ASP A 91 12.90 -22.40 4.30
N GLU A 92 13.74 -22.11 3.30
CA GLU A 92 13.31 -21.71 1.96
C GLU A 92 12.59 -22.83 1.19
N ARG A 93 12.61 -24.08 1.71
CA ARG A 93 11.94 -25.23 1.08
C ARG A 93 10.47 -25.41 1.51
N GLN A 94 9.92 -24.46 2.26
CA GLN A 94 8.50 -24.49 2.62
C GLN A 94 7.63 -24.39 1.37
N LYS A 95 6.54 -25.17 1.32
CA LYS A 95 5.56 -25.08 0.24
C LYS A 95 4.99 -23.65 0.17
N PRO A 96 4.73 -23.13 -1.04
CA PRO A 96 4.06 -21.85 -1.22
C PRO A 96 2.75 -21.77 -0.45
N ARG A 97 2.53 -20.62 0.20
CA ARG A 97 1.31 -20.34 0.96
C ARG A 97 0.31 -19.67 0.03
N THR A 98 -0.78 -20.38 -0.28
CA THR A 98 -1.78 -19.92 -1.26
C THR A 98 -2.77 -18.88 -0.72
N LYS A 99 -2.82 -18.69 0.61
CA LYS A 99 -3.60 -17.64 1.26
C LYS A 99 -2.72 -16.42 1.50
N ILE A 100 -3.11 -15.26 0.97
CA ILE A 100 -2.33 -14.03 1.07
C ILE A 100 -3.06 -13.04 1.98
N ALA A 101 -2.36 -12.57 3.01
CA ALA A 101 -2.76 -11.45 3.85
C ALA A 101 -1.94 -10.23 3.43
N ALA A 102 -2.56 -9.34 2.65
CA ALA A 102 -1.92 -8.16 2.12
C ALA A 102 -2.31 -6.91 2.92
N PHE A 103 -1.35 -6.03 3.15
CA PHE A 103 -1.53 -4.82 3.95
C PHE A 103 -0.99 -3.60 3.23
N ASP A 104 -1.65 -2.46 3.33
CA ASP A 104 -0.98 -1.17 3.10
C ASP A 104 0.00 -0.86 4.25
N LEU A 105 0.92 0.09 4.03
CA LEU A 105 1.91 0.47 5.02
C LEU A 105 1.46 1.67 5.88
N ASP A 106 1.39 2.85 5.27
CA ASP A 106 1.25 4.13 5.96
C ASP A 106 -0.21 4.34 6.37
N SER A 107 -0.47 4.71 7.63
CA SER A 107 -1.81 4.76 8.24
C SER A 107 -2.54 3.41 8.36
N THR A 108 -1.89 2.29 8.01
CA THR A 108 -2.46 0.94 8.13
C THR A 108 -1.67 0.11 9.14
N LEU A 109 -0.41 -0.22 8.84
CA LEU A 109 0.45 -0.93 9.77
C LEU A 109 1.16 0.04 10.72
N ILE A 110 1.50 1.22 10.21
CA ILE A 110 2.27 2.22 10.94
C ILE A 110 1.61 3.60 10.84
N THR A 111 1.95 4.48 11.77
CA THR A 111 1.68 5.92 11.68
C THR A 111 2.95 6.69 12.04
N THR A 112 2.97 8.00 11.80
CA THR A 112 4.12 8.82 12.19
C THR A 112 4.18 8.94 13.71
N SER A 113 5.40 8.93 14.24
CA SER A 113 5.62 9.21 15.66
C SER A 113 5.41 10.69 15.98
N SER A 114 5.68 11.56 15.01
CA SER A 114 5.57 13.02 15.09
C SER A 114 4.14 13.56 14.98
N GLY A 115 3.17 12.74 14.57
CA GLY A 115 1.80 13.16 14.28
C GLY A 115 1.64 13.91 12.96
N LYS A 116 2.72 14.06 12.17
CA LYS A 116 2.65 14.66 10.82
C LYS A 116 2.01 13.69 9.83
N LYS A 117 1.45 14.23 8.74
CA LYS A 117 0.90 13.39 7.66
C LYS A 117 1.96 12.55 6.94
N HIS A 118 3.19 13.06 6.87
CA HIS A 118 4.31 12.39 6.22
C HIS A 118 5.50 12.35 7.18
N ALA A 119 6.19 11.20 7.20
CA ALA A 119 7.35 10.98 8.06
C ALA A 119 8.48 11.96 7.74
N GLY A 120 9.05 12.59 8.77
CA GLY A 120 10.18 13.52 8.62
C GLY A 120 11.54 12.83 8.49
N SER A 121 11.66 11.59 8.96
CA SER A 121 12.90 10.79 8.97
C SER A 121 12.58 9.29 8.87
N GLY A 122 13.60 8.46 8.70
CA GLY A 122 13.46 6.99 8.65
C GLY A 122 13.07 6.36 9.99
N THR A 123 13.20 7.12 11.08
CA THR A 123 12.81 6.73 12.44
C THR A 123 11.46 7.32 12.86
N ASP A 124 10.85 8.18 12.04
CA ASP A 124 9.56 8.80 12.34
C ASP A 124 8.39 7.88 11.99
N TRP A 125 8.31 6.76 12.71
CA TRP A 125 7.22 5.81 12.60
C TRP A 125 6.99 5.13 13.96
N LYS A 126 5.75 4.68 14.17
CA LYS A 126 5.35 3.78 15.24
C LYS A 126 4.29 2.83 14.69
N TRP A 127 4.09 1.70 15.34
CA TRP A 127 2.96 0.82 15.04
C TRP A 127 1.65 1.60 15.14
N TRP A 128 0.76 1.41 14.17
CA TRP A 128 -0.54 2.06 14.14
C TRP A 128 -1.37 1.68 15.37
N ASN A 129 -1.29 0.41 15.78
CA ASN A 129 -1.82 -0.10 17.03
C ASN A 129 -0.86 -1.15 17.63
N SER A 130 -0.85 -1.31 18.96
CA SER A 130 0.01 -2.29 19.65
C SER A 130 -0.26 -3.74 19.25
N ARG A 131 -1.46 -4.05 18.72
CA ARG A 131 -1.84 -5.38 18.26
C ARG A 131 -1.22 -5.77 16.91
N VAL A 132 -0.81 -4.80 16.08
CA VAL A 132 -0.37 -5.04 14.70
C VAL A 132 0.72 -6.12 14.60
N PRO A 133 1.83 -6.05 15.36
CA PRO A 133 2.90 -7.05 15.22
C PRO A 133 2.45 -8.46 15.62
N GLY A 134 1.65 -8.57 16.68
CA GLY A 134 1.12 -9.85 17.15
C GLY A 134 0.22 -10.51 16.11
N VAL A 135 -0.71 -9.75 15.53
CA VAL A 135 -1.64 -10.24 14.50
C VAL A 135 -0.89 -10.68 13.24
N LEU A 136 0.11 -9.92 12.77
CA LEU A 136 0.90 -10.28 11.59
C LEU A 136 1.72 -11.56 11.82
N ARG A 137 2.31 -11.72 13.00
CA ARG A 137 3.01 -12.96 13.38
C ARG A 137 2.07 -14.15 13.45
N GLU A 138 0.89 -14.00 14.07
CA GLU A 138 -0.14 -15.05 14.16
C GLU A 138 -0.59 -15.51 12.76
N LEU A 139 -0.82 -14.56 11.83
CA LEU A 139 -1.19 -14.87 10.46
C LEU A 139 -0.18 -15.78 9.77
N TYR A 140 1.11 -15.48 9.92
CA TYR A 140 2.17 -16.25 9.31
C TYR A 140 2.44 -17.57 10.04
N LEU A 141 2.64 -17.53 11.36
CA LEU A 141 3.10 -18.68 12.13
C LEU A 141 2.00 -19.72 12.35
N GLU A 142 0.75 -19.28 12.54
CA GLU A 142 -0.34 -20.15 13.00
C GLU A 142 -1.41 -20.35 11.94
N LYS A 143 -1.79 -19.28 11.21
CA LYS A 143 -2.91 -19.32 10.27
C LYS A 143 -2.53 -19.68 8.83
N GLY A 144 -1.24 -19.87 8.54
CA GLY A 144 -0.79 -20.32 7.23
C GLY A 144 -0.90 -19.27 6.12
N TYR A 145 -0.90 -17.98 6.44
CA TYR A 145 -0.92 -16.90 5.45
C TYR A 145 0.48 -16.53 4.98
N GLN A 146 0.61 -16.16 3.71
CA GLN A 146 1.70 -15.33 3.23
C GLN A 146 1.41 -13.87 3.58
N VAL A 147 2.28 -13.22 4.35
CA VAL A 147 2.10 -11.82 4.74
C VAL A 147 2.90 -10.93 3.79
N VAL A 148 2.24 -9.94 3.19
CA VAL A 148 2.87 -8.99 2.26
C VAL A 148 2.41 -7.57 2.52
N VAL A 149 3.26 -6.60 2.19
CA VAL A 149 2.96 -5.17 2.30
C VAL A 149 2.97 -4.53 0.91
N LEU A 150 1.88 -3.92 0.48
CA LEU A 150 1.74 -3.29 -0.84
C LEU A 150 1.45 -1.80 -0.66
N SER A 151 2.39 -0.94 -1.05
CA SER A 151 2.33 0.49 -0.74
C SER A 151 2.56 1.38 -1.96
N ASN A 152 1.78 2.46 -2.05
CA ASN A 152 1.93 3.50 -3.08
C ASN A 152 2.90 4.60 -2.59
N GLN A 153 4.11 4.66 -3.13
CA GLN A 153 5.18 5.55 -2.67
C GLN A 153 5.62 6.58 -3.73
N ALA A 154 4.68 7.46 -4.14
CA ALA A 154 4.91 8.47 -5.19
C ALA A 154 6.00 9.52 -4.88
N GLY A 155 6.49 9.56 -3.64
CA GLY A 155 7.58 10.45 -3.22
C GLY A 155 8.98 9.88 -3.46
N LEU A 156 9.08 8.63 -3.89
CA LEU A 156 10.32 7.92 -4.22
C LEU A 156 10.57 7.99 -5.71
N THR A 157 11.85 8.05 -6.11
CA THR A 157 12.27 8.00 -7.51
C THR A 157 13.49 7.09 -7.58
N LEU A 158 13.35 5.96 -8.28
CA LEU A 158 14.41 4.95 -8.41
C LEU A 158 15.41 5.34 -9.50
N HIS A 159 14.88 5.72 -10.66
CA HIS A 159 15.67 6.19 -11.79
C HIS A 159 15.24 7.59 -12.22
N PHE A 160 16.21 8.39 -12.65
CA PHE A 160 15.96 9.72 -13.21
C PHE A 160 16.11 9.67 -14.72
N ASP A 161 15.18 10.32 -15.43
CA ASP A 161 15.33 10.61 -16.85
C ASP A 161 16.61 11.42 -17.09
N ALA A 162 17.27 11.20 -18.23
CA ALA A 162 18.46 11.94 -18.65
C ALA A 162 18.22 13.47 -18.68
N SER A 163 16.99 13.89 -18.96
CA SER A 163 16.55 15.29 -19.00
C SER A 163 16.26 15.90 -17.62
N TYR A 164 16.30 15.11 -16.53
CA TYR A 164 15.97 15.58 -15.19
C TYR A 164 17.04 16.51 -14.60
N LYS A 165 16.65 17.76 -14.31
CA LYS A 165 17.52 18.83 -13.77
C LYS A 165 17.31 19.15 -12.28
N GLY A 166 16.46 18.40 -11.58
CA GLY A 166 16.16 18.64 -10.16
C GLY A 166 17.21 18.07 -9.18
N PRO A 167 17.02 18.25 -7.86
CA PRO A 167 17.98 17.86 -6.84
C PRO A 167 18.00 16.33 -6.62
N LYS A 168 18.77 15.61 -7.44
CA LYS A 168 18.84 14.12 -7.41
C LYS A 168 19.23 13.55 -6.05
N SER A 169 20.18 14.17 -5.35
CA SER A 169 20.71 13.68 -4.06
C SER A 169 19.66 13.65 -2.94
N SER A 170 18.83 14.70 -2.83
CA SER A 170 17.80 14.76 -1.79
C SER A 170 16.67 13.76 -2.03
N ILE A 171 16.36 13.47 -3.30
CA ILE A 171 15.35 12.48 -3.70
C ILE A 171 15.88 11.06 -3.49
N GLN A 172 17.13 10.78 -3.88
CA GLN A 172 17.76 9.48 -3.60
C GLN A 172 17.85 9.20 -2.10
N LYS A 173 18.09 10.23 -1.28
CA LYS A 173 18.05 10.10 0.19
C LYS A 173 16.69 9.60 0.71
N ARG A 174 15.58 9.90 0.03
CA ARG A 174 14.26 9.38 0.43
C ARG A 174 14.17 7.88 0.23
N VAL A 175 14.76 7.35 -0.85
CA VAL A 175 14.82 5.90 -1.11
C VAL A 175 15.62 5.20 -0.02
N SER A 176 16.80 5.70 0.34
CA SER A 176 17.60 5.10 1.41
C SER A 176 16.91 5.20 2.79
N THR A 177 16.28 6.34 3.08
CA THR A 177 15.49 6.54 4.30
C THR A 177 14.30 5.58 4.37
N PHE A 178 13.63 5.35 3.24
CA PHE A 178 12.52 4.40 3.13
C PHE A 178 13.00 2.95 3.33
N LYS A 179 14.13 2.56 2.72
CA LYS A 179 14.75 1.24 2.92
C LYS A 179 15.08 1.00 4.39
N GLN A 180 15.70 1.98 5.05
CA GLN A 180 16.00 1.91 6.50
C GLN A 180 14.74 1.74 7.35
N LYS A 181 13.71 2.56 7.10
CA LYS A 181 12.40 2.47 7.77
C LYS A 181 11.81 1.07 7.63
N CYS A 182 11.75 0.55 6.41
CA CYS A 182 11.16 -0.76 6.14
C CYS A 182 12.00 -1.89 6.74
N SER A 183 13.32 -1.86 6.62
CA SER A 183 14.19 -2.86 7.26
C SER A 183 13.99 -2.91 8.78
N ALA A 184 13.78 -1.77 9.44
CA ALA A 184 13.48 -1.74 10.88
C ALA A 184 12.09 -2.34 11.21
N ILE A 185 11.08 -2.06 10.40
CA ILE A 185 9.71 -2.61 10.55
C ILE A 185 9.73 -4.13 10.36
N LEU A 186 10.34 -4.61 9.27
CA LEU A 186 10.41 -6.03 8.95
C LEU A 186 11.25 -6.80 9.98
N GLY A 187 12.38 -6.21 10.43
CA GLY A 187 13.17 -6.77 11.52
C GLY A 187 12.42 -6.83 12.85
N ASN A 188 11.51 -5.89 13.13
CA ASN A 188 10.66 -5.95 14.32
C ASN A 188 9.56 -7.03 14.22
N LEU A 189 9.08 -7.36 13.02
CA LEU A 189 8.14 -8.47 12.80
C LEU A 189 8.82 -9.83 12.89
N ASP A 190 10.09 -9.92 12.46
CA ASP A 190 10.92 -11.13 12.47
C ASP A 190 10.21 -12.39 11.91
N ILE A 191 9.46 -12.20 10.84
CA ILE A 191 8.80 -13.24 10.05
C ILE A 191 9.08 -12.96 8.56
N PRO A 192 9.03 -13.97 7.68
CA PRO A 192 9.19 -13.76 6.25
C PRO A 192 8.10 -12.85 5.69
N VAL A 193 8.48 -11.65 5.26
CA VAL A 193 7.58 -10.62 4.74
C VAL A 193 8.26 -9.90 3.59
N SER A 194 7.50 -9.70 2.52
CA SER A 194 7.90 -8.85 1.39
C SER A 194 7.13 -7.54 1.42
N ILE A 195 7.81 -6.43 1.14
CA ILE A 195 7.21 -5.13 0.87
C ILE A 195 7.42 -4.74 -0.59
N TYR A 196 6.35 -4.27 -1.23
CA TYR A 196 6.29 -3.81 -2.60
C TYR A 196 5.90 -2.32 -2.56
N ALA A 197 6.76 -1.46 -3.10
CA ALA A 197 6.59 -0.01 -3.08
C ALA A 197 6.53 0.55 -4.51
N ALA A 198 5.31 0.85 -4.98
CA ALA A 198 5.08 1.41 -6.31
C ALA A 198 5.42 2.91 -6.33
N THR A 199 6.43 3.31 -7.11
CA THR A 199 6.94 4.68 -7.11
C THR A 199 6.27 5.57 -8.17
N GLU A 200 5.73 4.98 -9.23
CA GLU A 200 5.13 5.72 -10.35
C GLU A 200 3.61 5.48 -10.50
N LYS A 201 2.99 6.07 -11.53
CA LYS A 201 1.55 5.95 -11.85
C LYS A 201 1.23 4.90 -12.92
N ASP A 202 1.89 3.75 -12.85
CA ASP A 202 1.83 2.67 -13.83
C ASP A 202 1.03 1.46 -13.32
N ILE A 203 1.31 0.27 -13.88
CA ILE A 203 0.67 -1.01 -13.56
C ILE A 203 0.79 -1.41 -12.08
N TYR A 204 1.83 -0.96 -11.39
CA TYR A 204 2.10 -1.33 -10.00
C TYR A 204 1.30 -0.49 -9.02
N ARG A 205 0.89 0.71 -9.40
CA ARG A 205 0.18 1.61 -8.49
C ARG A 205 -1.25 1.15 -8.21
N LYS A 206 -1.58 0.93 -6.93
CA LYS A 206 -2.97 0.68 -6.49
C LYS A 206 -3.88 1.81 -7.00
N PRO A 207 -5.05 1.51 -7.60
CA PRO A 207 -5.79 0.24 -7.49
C PRO A 207 -5.46 -0.84 -8.51
N ARG A 208 -4.43 -0.68 -9.35
CA ARG A 208 -4.04 -1.72 -10.32
C ARG A 208 -3.37 -2.90 -9.62
N ILE A 209 -3.43 -4.07 -10.24
CA ILE A 209 -3.02 -5.34 -9.64
C ILE A 209 -1.55 -5.70 -9.87
N GLY A 210 -0.73 -4.82 -10.44
CA GLY A 210 0.66 -5.16 -10.79
C GLY A 210 1.48 -5.66 -9.61
N MET A 211 1.39 -5.02 -8.44
CA MET A 211 2.08 -5.51 -7.23
C MET A 211 1.57 -6.89 -6.77
N TRP A 212 0.30 -7.22 -7.00
CA TRP A 212 -0.25 -8.54 -6.67
C TRP A 212 0.32 -9.64 -7.57
N ASN A 213 0.50 -9.34 -8.85
CA ASN A 213 1.10 -10.28 -9.79
C ASN A 213 2.55 -10.59 -9.39
N GLU A 214 3.33 -9.57 -9.04
CA GLU A 214 4.70 -9.73 -8.54
C GLU A 214 4.76 -10.53 -7.23
N VAL A 215 3.77 -10.37 -6.33
CA VAL A 215 3.64 -11.23 -5.14
C VAL A 215 3.45 -12.68 -5.54
N CYS A 216 2.56 -12.96 -6.48
CA CYS A 216 2.30 -14.34 -6.93
C CYS A 216 3.57 -14.95 -7.55
N GLU A 217 4.29 -14.18 -8.36
CA GLU A 217 5.55 -14.62 -8.99
C GLU A 217 6.67 -14.84 -7.97
N ASP A 218 6.95 -13.90 -7.06
CA ASP A 218 8.03 -13.99 -6.06
C ASP A 218 7.86 -15.16 -5.06
N TYR A 219 6.64 -15.67 -4.92
CA TYR A 219 6.29 -16.78 -4.04
C TYR A 219 5.91 -18.06 -4.81
N ASP A 220 6.13 -18.10 -6.13
CA ASP A 220 5.83 -19.24 -7.00
C ASP A 220 4.37 -19.75 -6.88
N ILE A 221 3.41 -18.82 -6.74
CA ILE A 221 1.98 -19.12 -6.64
C ILE A 221 1.34 -18.86 -8.00
N ARG A 222 0.82 -19.90 -8.66
CA ARG A 222 0.08 -19.68 -9.91
C ARG A 222 -1.23 -18.95 -9.62
N ALA A 223 -1.67 -18.06 -10.51
CA ALA A 223 -2.89 -17.28 -10.33
C ALA A 223 -4.14 -18.16 -10.02
N SER A 224 -4.20 -19.37 -10.58
CA SER A 224 -5.29 -20.33 -10.33
C SER A 224 -5.23 -21.03 -8.96
N GLU A 225 -4.09 -20.99 -8.28
CA GLU A 225 -3.85 -21.64 -6.99
C GLU A 225 -4.09 -20.71 -5.81
N VAL A 226 -4.15 -19.40 -6.05
CA VAL A 226 -4.40 -18.42 -5.01
C VAL A 226 -5.81 -18.62 -4.44
N ASP A 227 -5.90 -18.76 -3.13
CA ASP A 227 -7.18 -18.82 -2.44
C ASP A 227 -7.74 -17.40 -2.27
N LEU A 228 -8.35 -16.88 -3.33
CA LEU A 228 -8.92 -15.52 -3.34
C LEU A 228 -10.01 -15.35 -2.28
N LYS A 229 -10.76 -16.42 -1.97
CA LYS A 229 -11.86 -16.38 -1.00
C LYS A 229 -11.36 -16.15 0.42
N ASN A 230 -10.25 -16.77 0.79
CA ASN A 230 -9.65 -16.62 2.12
C ASN A 230 -8.52 -15.58 2.15
N SER A 231 -8.11 -15.03 1.01
CA SER A 231 -7.16 -13.92 0.96
C SER A 231 -7.86 -12.58 1.19
N PHE A 232 -7.11 -11.61 1.70
CA PHE A 232 -7.67 -10.30 2.02
C PHE A 232 -6.63 -9.18 1.93
N PHE A 233 -7.13 -7.95 1.77
CA PHE A 233 -6.36 -6.72 1.82
C PHE A 233 -6.85 -5.82 2.95
N VAL A 234 -5.92 -5.31 3.78
CA VAL A 234 -6.20 -4.30 4.81
C VAL A 234 -5.53 -2.99 4.44
N GLY A 235 -6.27 -1.90 4.37
CA GLY A 235 -5.71 -0.58 4.03
C GLY A 235 -6.60 0.59 4.43
N ASP A 236 -6.01 1.75 4.71
CA ASP A 236 -6.72 2.95 5.16
C ASP A 236 -7.45 3.69 4.03
N ALA A 237 -7.01 3.53 2.77
CA ALA A 237 -7.57 4.20 1.62
C ALA A 237 -8.86 3.52 1.12
N GLY A 238 -9.87 3.49 1.99
CA GLY A 238 -11.15 2.81 1.81
C GLY A 238 -12.28 3.66 1.25
N GLY A 239 -12.03 4.93 0.93
CA GLY A 239 -13.08 5.85 0.46
C GLY A 239 -14.18 6.13 1.49
N ARG A 240 -13.87 6.01 2.79
CA ARG A 240 -14.82 6.27 3.89
C ARG A 240 -15.25 7.74 3.86
N MET A 241 -16.54 7.95 4.08
CA MET A 241 -17.11 9.30 4.16
C MET A 241 -16.78 9.96 5.50
N ALA A 242 -16.78 11.29 5.51
CA ALA A 242 -16.71 12.04 6.76
C ALA A 242 -17.92 11.69 7.64
N GLY A 243 -17.71 11.61 8.94
CA GLY A 243 -18.76 11.24 9.88
C GLY A 243 -18.44 11.68 11.30
N LEU A 244 -19.23 11.21 12.25
CA LEU A 244 -18.99 11.39 13.68
C LEU A 244 -18.63 10.02 14.27
N GLY A 245 -17.50 9.96 14.98
CA GLY A 245 -17.09 8.83 15.78
C GLY A 245 -17.44 9.06 17.25
N HIS A 246 -17.56 7.98 18.02
CA HIS A 246 -17.72 8.05 19.46
C HIS A 246 -16.40 7.60 20.11
N THR A 247 -15.62 8.55 20.61
CA THR A 247 -14.39 8.26 21.36
C THR A 247 -14.59 8.76 22.78
N GLY A 248 -15.00 7.89 23.71
CA GLY A 248 -14.96 8.01 25.18
C GLY A 248 -15.62 9.21 25.88
N GLU A 249 -15.52 10.41 25.32
CA GLU A 249 -15.87 11.70 25.89
C GLU A 249 -16.44 12.65 24.81
N GLY A 250 -17.28 12.12 23.91
CA GLY A 250 -18.05 12.91 22.95
C GLY A 250 -17.94 12.46 21.49
N ALA A 251 -18.73 13.12 20.64
CA ALA A 251 -18.69 12.90 19.19
C ALA A 251 -17.48 13.63 18.60
N SER A 252 -16.51 12.90 18.05
CA SER A 252 -15.36 13.47 17.36
C SER A 252 -15.53 13.35 15.84
N PRO A 253 -15.21 14.40 15.06
CA PRO A 253 -15.33 14.35 13.61
C PRO A 253 -14.31 13.37 13.03
N LEU A 254 -14.82 12.34 12.34
CA LEU A 254 -14.02 11.42 11.55
C LEU A 254 -13.84 11.99 10.15
N ALA A 255 -12.59 12.15 9.75
CA ALA A 255 -12.26 12.64 8.42
C ALA A 255 -12.71 11.64 7.33
N LYS A 256 -12.99 12.16 6.13
CA LYS A 256 -13.09 11.34 4.93
C LYS A 256 -11.72 10.81 4.53
N ASP A 257 -11.68 9.64 3.93
CA ASP A 257 -10.43 9.11 3.38
C ASP A 257 -9.96 9.94 2.18
N PHE A 258 -8.65 10.01 1.96
CA PHE A 258 -8.06 10.74 0.83
C PHE A 258 -8.33 10.04 -0.52
N SER A 259 -8.46 8.71 -0.52
CA SER A 259 -8.72 7.94 -1.73
C SER A 259 -9.45 6.63 -1.41
N CYS A 260 -9.89 5.93 -2.46
CA CYS A 260 -10.49 4.59 -2.40
C CYS A 260 -9.56 3.54 -3.04
N SER A 261 -8.24 3.81 -3.08
CA SER A 261 -7.29 3.00 -3.86
C SER A 261 -7.07 1.59 -3.30
N ASP A 262 -7.13 1.40 -1.99
CA ASP A 262 -6.96 0.09 -1.34
C ASP A 262 -8.20 -0.79 -1.52
N ARG A 263 -9.39 -0.22 -1.31
CA ARG A 263 -10.65 -0.93 -1.58
C ARG A 263 -10.77 -1.35 -3.03
N ASN A 264 -10.40 -0.45 -3.95
CA ASN A 264 -10.45 -0.74 -5.38
C ASN A 264 -9.37 -1.72 -5.82
N PHE A 265 -8.19 -1.72 -5.18
CA PHE A 265 -7.18 -2.76 -5.38
C PHE A 265 -7.74 -4.14 -5.03
N ALA A 266 -8.26 -4.30 -3.81
CA ALA A 266 -8.84 -5.55 -3.34
C ALA A 266 -9.97 -6.04 -4.25
N HIS A 267 -10.83 -5.12 -4.70
CA HIS A 267 -11.90 -5.40 -5.66
C HIS A 267 -11.37 -5.88 -7.01
N ASN A 268 -10.32 -5.26 -7.55
CA ASN A 268 -9.72 -5.64 -8.83
C ASN A 268 -9.01 -7.00 -8.76
N VAL A 269 -8.46 -7.36 -7.60
CA VAL A 269 -7.89 -8.69 -7.36
C VAL A 269 -8.98 -9.75 -7.13
N GLY A 270 -10.12 -9.36 -6.55
CA GLY A 270 -11.21 -10.26 -6.18
C GLY A 270 -11.06 -10.85 -4.77
N ILE A 271 -10.40 -10.13 -3.85
CA ILE A 271 -10.20 -10.54 -2.45
C ILE A 271 -11.00 -9.66 -1.49
N ALA A 272 -11.18 -10.14 -0.25
CA ALA A 272 -11.87 -9.36 0.78
C ALA A 272 -11.10 -8.07 1.12
N TYR A 273 -11.81 -7.00 1.43
CA TYR A 273 -11.23 -5.72 1.86
C TYR A 273 -11.73 -5.35 3.25
N MET A 274 -10.82 -4.89 4.10
CA MET A 274 -11.12 -4.37 5.43
C MET A 274 -10.29 -3.11 5.71
N THR A 275 -10.79 -2.25 6.59
CA THR A 275 -10.00 -1.12 7.12
C THR A 275 -9.15 -1.56 8.32
N PRO A 276 -8.10 -0.82 8.71
CA PRO A 276 -7.30 -1.14 9.90
C PRO A 276 -8.14 -1.25 11.17
N GLU A 277 -9.14 -0.38 11.33
CA GLU A 277 -10.07 -0.37 12.45
C GLU A 277 -10.97 -1.61 12.46
N GLU A 278 -11.55 -1.96 11.31
CA GLU A 278 -12.34 -3.19 11.16
C GLU A 278 -11.50 -4.43 11.49
N TYR A 279 -10.25 -4.48 11.02
CA TYR A 279 -9.42 -5.67 11.14
C TYR A 279 -8.75 -5.83 12.51
N PHE A 280 -8.06 -4.80 13.00
CA PHE A 280 -7.27 -4.89 14.24
C PHE A 280 -8.08 -4.55 15.50
N LEU A 281 -9.09 -3.68 15.37
CA LEU A 281 -9.91 -3.21 16.49
C LEU A 281 -11.29 -3.86 16.54
N GLN A 282 -11.70 -4.55 15.47
CA GLN A 282 -13.03 -5.16 15.35
C GLN A 282 -14.15 -4.11 15.43
N GLU A 283 -13.86 -2.89 14.95
CA GLU A 283 -14.85 -1.82 14.84
C GLU A 283 -15.82 -2.08 13.68
N PRO A 284 -17.08 -1.58 13.77
CA PRO A 284 -18.04 -1.74 12.69
C PRO A 284 -17.60 -0.99 11.42
N PRO A 285 -17.89 -1.54 10.22
CA PRO A 285 -17.53 -0.88 8.96
C PRO A 285 -18.14 0.51 8.81
N ARG A 286 -17.33 1.46 8.36
CA ARG A 286 -17.80 2.81 8.03
C ARG A 286 -18.40 2.88 6.64
N LYS A 287 -19.40 3.75 6.46
CA LYS A 287 -19.96 4.04 5.14
C LYS A 287 -18.88 4.61 4.21
N PHE A 288 -18.82 4.10 3.00
CA PHE A 288 -17.87 4.53 1.98
C PHE A 288 -18.60 4.92 0.69
N HIS A 289 -17.90 5.65 -0.17
CA HIS A 289 -18.38 6.00 -1.50
C HIS A 289 -17.22 5.89 -2.50
N ARG A 290 -17.51 5.35 -3.70
CA ARG A 290 -16.59 5.39 -4.84
C ARG A 290 -16.98 6.58 -5.71
N ASP A 291 -16.03 7.47 -5.98
CA ASP A 291 -16.29 8.63 -6.84
C ASP A 291 -16.77 8.24 -8.25
N PHE A 292 -16.33 7.09 -8.74
CA PHE A 292 -16.74 6.51 -10.02
C PHE A 292 -16.73 4.99 -9.90
N ASP A 293 -17.90 4.35 -10.10
CA ASP A 293 -18.03 2.89 -10.09
C ASP A 293 -18.53 2.41 -11.46
N LEU A 294 -17.74 1.57 -12.12
CA LEU A 294 -18.07 0.99 -13.41
C LEU A 294 -19.32 0.11 -13.36
N ALA A 295 -19.68 -0.44 -12.19
CA ALA A 295 -20.92 -1.19 -12.01
C ALA A 295 -22.17 -0.33 -12.28
N ASN A 296 -22.07 1.00 -12.07
CA ASN A 296 -23.15 1.94 -12.38
C ASN A 296 -23.17 2.35 -13.86
N PHE A 297 -22.15 1.98 -14.63
CA PHE A 297 -22.03 2.24 -16.06
C PHE A 297 -21.74 0.93 -16.81
N PRO A 298 -22.63 -0.08 -16.72
CA PRO A 298 -22.40 -1.36 -17.37
C PRO A 298 -22.27 -1.15 -18.88
N PHE A 299 -21.17 -1.64 -19.44
CA PHE A 299 -21.01 -1.69 -20.89
C PHE A 299 -21.98 -2.73 -21.42
N SER A 300 -23.07 -2.30 -22.06
CA SER A 300 -24.01 -3.23 -22.67
C SER A 300 -23.38 -3.83 -23.91
N ASP A 301 -23.13 -5.14 -23.90
CA ASP A 301 -22.67 -5.87 -25.09
C ASP A 301 -23.65 -5.71 -26.26
N ALA A 302 -24.94 -5.44 -25.98
CA ALA A 302 -25.93 -5.11 -27.01
C ALA A 302 -25.62 -3.82 -27.78
N ALA A 303 -24.92 -2.86 -27.15
CA ALA A 303 -24.45 -1.65 -27.84
C ALA A 303 -23.21 -1.90 -28.71
N ALA A 304 -22.45 -2.98 -28.44
CA ALA A 304 -21.32 -3.40 -29.27
C ALA A 304 -21.72 -4.42 -30.36
N SER A 305 -22.79 -5.19 -30.14
CA SER A 305 -23.31 -6.20 -31.07
C SER A 305 -24.31 -5.64 -32.08
N LYS A 306 -24.85 -4.43 -31.88
CA LYS A 306 -25.50 -3.66 -32.94
C LYS A 306 -24.44 -3.13 -33.91
N LYS A 307 -23.96 -4.02 -34.79
CA LYS A 307 -23.10 -3.64 -35.93
C LYS A 307 -23.81 -2.73 -36.94
N ASP A 308 -25.13 -2.57 -36.83
CA ASP A 308 -25.97 -1.88 -37.81
C ASP A 308 -26.65 -0.59 -37.31
N ASP A 309 -26.44 -0.15 -36.06
CA ASP A 309 -26.83 1.22 -35.69
C ASP A 309 -25.74 2.15 -36.25
N VAL A 310 -26.05 2.90 -37.30
CA VAL A 310 -25.12 3.89 -37.85
C VAL A 310 -24.83 4.94 -36.78
N VAL A 311 -23.67 4.82 -36.13
CA VAL A 311 -23.26 5.69 -35.01
C VAL A 311 -23.02 7.12 -35.50
N PHE A 312 -22.72 7.30 -36.79
CA PHE A 312 -22.50 8.59 -37.42
C PHE A 312 -22.86 8.54 -38.91
N GLU A 313 -23.77 9.39 -39.34
CA GLU A 313 -24.18 9.56 -40.75
C GLU A 313 -23.76 10.94 -41.25
N ALA A 314 -23.07 10.99 -42.39
CA ALA A 314 -22.82 12.24 -43.10
C ALA A 314 -24.14 12.75 -43.70
N ARG A 315 -24.62 13.91 -43.25
CA ARG A 315 -25.91 14.47 -43.68
C ARG A 315 -25.77 15.51 -44.77
N ASN A 316 -24.58 16.08 -44.91
CA ASN A 316 -24.29 17.14 -45.86
C ASN A 316 -23.10 16.76 -46.75
N PRO A 317 -23.00 17.34 -47.97
CA PRO A 317 -21.85 17.12 -48.86
C PRO A 317 -20.50 17.50 -48.23
N GLN A 318 -20.50 18.46 -47.32
CA GLN A 318 -19.33 18.88 -46.57
C GLN A 318 -19.69 19.22 -45.13
N GLU A 319 -18.94 18.66 -44.18
CA GLU A 319 -19.20 18.84 -42.75
C GLU A 319 -17.93 19.14 -41.95
N LEU A 320 -18.13 19.90 -40.87
CA LEU A 320 -17.10 20.14 -39.85
C LEU A 320 -17.53 19.48 -38.53
N VAL A 321 -16.88 18.39 -38.16
CA VAL A 321 -17.12 17.68 -36.91
C VAL A 321 -16.14 18.16 -35.84
N ILE A 322 -16.64 18.54 -34.67
CA ILE A 322 -15.80 19.01 -33.56
C ILE A 322 -15.94 18.05 -32.38
N PHE A 323 -14.83 17.41 -32.01
CA PHE A 323 -14.82 16.56 -30.82
C PHE A 323 -14.71 17.38 -29.54
N CYS A 324 -15.63 17.11 -28.62
CA CYS A 324 -15.69 17.70 -27.29
C CYS A 324 -15.63 16.60 -26.23
N GLY A 325 -14.62 16.62 -25.37
CA GLY A 325 -14.51 15.68 -24.26
C GLY A 325 -13.11 15.60 -23.67
N PRO A 326 -12.96 15.01 -22.47
CA PRO A 326 -11.68 14.90 -21.77
C PRO A 326 -10.68 14.03 -22.56
N PRO A 327 -9.37 14.18 -22.30
CA PRO A 327 -8.38 13.29 -22.90
C PRO A 327 -8.63 11.85 -22.39
N GLY A 328 -8.35 10.85 -23.23
CA GLY A 328 -8.64 9.45 -22.89
C GLY A 328 -10.10 9.01 -23.05
N ALA A 329 -11.04 9.90 -23.38
CA ALA A 329 -12.46 9.55 -23.57
C ALA A 329 -12.79 8.81 -24.90
N GLY A 330 -11.80 8.20 -25.57
CA GLY A 330 -12.04 7.46 -26.82
C GLY A 330 -12.30 8.29 -28.09
N LYS A 331 -12.20 9.63 -28.05
CA LYS A 331 -12.45 10.53 -29.21
C LYS A 331 -11.63 10.14 -30.45
N SER A 332 -10.34 9.84 -30.27
CA SER A 332 -9.49 9.40 -31.38
C SER A 332 -9.91 8.03 -31.90
N THR A 333 -10.24 7.09 -31.01
CA THR A 333 -10.77 5.76 -31.39
C THR A 333 -12.06 5.88 -32.19
N PHE A 334 -12.94 6.81 -31.83
CA PHE A 334 -14.18 7.08 -32.54
C PHE A 334 -13.91 7.56 -33.98
N PHE A 335 -12.94 8.47 -34.17
CA PHE A 335 -12.56 8.94 -35.50
C PHE A 335 -12.13 7.81 -36.43
N TRP A 336 -11.17 7.00 -35.99
CA TRP A 336 -10.63 5.90 -36.80
C TRP A 336 -11.69 4.86 -37.14
N LYS A 337 -12.66 4.62 -36.25
CA LYS A 337 -13.71 3.62 -36.46
C LYS A 337 -14.86 4.10 -37.35
N HIS A 338 -15.25 5.37 -37.26
CA HIS A 338 -16.52 5.85 -37.84
C HIS A 338 -16.38 6.99 -38.85
N LEU A 339 -15.35 7.84 -38.75
CA LEU A 339 -15.21 9.04 -39.58
C LEU A 339 -14.17 8.88 -40.69
N GLU A 340 -13.04 8.21 -40.40
CA GLU A 340 -12.03 7.90 -41.42
C GLU A 340 -12.60 7.05 -42.58
N PRO A 341 -13.39 5.99 -42.35
CA PRO A 341 -14.00 5.22 -43.44
C PRO A 341 -14.99 6.02 -44.30
N LEU A 342 -15.53 7.12 -43.77
CA LEU A 342 -16.43 8.04 -44.47
C LEU A 342 -15.66 9.16 -45.21
N GLY A 343 -14.33 9.15 -45.19
CA GLY A 343 -13.50 10.14 -45.89
C GLY A 343 -13.30 11.46 -45.14
N TYR A 344 -13.56 11.52 -43.83
CA TYR A 344 -13.27 12.72 -43.05
C TYR A 344 -11.77 12.85 -42.77
N GLU A 345 -11.26 14.06 -42.90
CA GLU A 345 -9.87 14.39 -42.59
C GLU A 345 -9.68 14.80 -41.13
N ARG A 346 -8.62 14.32 -40.48
CA ARG A 346 -8.36 14.64 -39.06
C ARG A 346 -7.41 15.82 -38.91
N VAL A 347 -7.91 16.90 -38.31
CA VAL A 347 -7.07 18.00 -37.83
C VAL A 347 -6.81 17.83 -36.34
N ASN A 348 -5.56 17.54 -35.98
CA ASN A 348 -5.13 17.31 -34.60
C ASN A 348 -4.23 18.44 -34.09
N GLN A 349 -4.66 19.11 -33.02
CA GLN A 349 -3.89 20.20 -32.42
C GLN A 349 -2.59 19.73 -31.76
N ASP A 350 -2.55 18.51 -31.22
CA ASP A 350 -1.34 17.99 -30.56
C ASP A 350 -0.21 17.78 -31.59
N ALA A 351 -0.55 17.38 -32.81
CA ALA A 351 0.40 17.24 -33.91
C ALA A 351 0.86 18.61 -34.47
N LEU A 352 -0.09 19.55 -34.63
CA LEU A 352 0.17 20.85 -35.25
C LEU A 352 0.74 21.90 -34.28
N LYS A 353 0.77 21.60 -32.98
CA LYS A 353 1.29 22.40 -31.85
C LYS A 353 0.60 23.76 -31.62
N SER A 354 0.02 24.40 -32.63
CA SER A 354 -0.67 25.69 -32.50
C SER A 354 -2.09 25.68 -33.06
N ARG A 355 -2.96 26.46 -32.41
CA ARG A 355 -4.37 26.63 -32.83
C ARG A 355 -4.46 27.22 -34.23
N ASP A 356 -3.63 28.21 -34.54
CA ASP A 356 -3.71 28.92 -35.82
C ASP A 356 -3.30 28.04 -37.00
N LYS A 357 -2.40 27.07 -36.78
CA LYS A 357 -2.09 26.04 -37.77
C LYS A 357 -3.27 25.10 -37.98
N CYS A 358 -3.96 24.71 -36.92
CA CYS A 358 -5.17 23.87 -37.04
C CYS A 358 -6.28 24.59 -37.82
N VAL A 359 -6.50 25.87 -37.54
CA VAL A 359 -7.53 26.67 -38.23
C VAL A 359 -7.17 26.85 -39.70
N ARG A 360 -5.90 27.09 -40.02
CA ARG A 360 -5.45 27.19 -41.42
C ARG A 360 -5.64 25.89 -42.17
N LEU A 361 -5.14 24.77 -41.63
CA LEU A 361 -5.29 23.47 -42.26
C LEU A 361 -6.76 23.07 -42.43
N ALA A 362 -7.59 23.30 -41.41
CA ALA A 362 -9.02 23.03 -41.51
C ALA A 362 -9.70 23.87 -42.61
N LYS A 363 -9.31 25.15 -42.76
CA LYS A 363 -9.82 26.00 -43.84
C LYS A 363 -9.37 25.50 -45.22
N GLU A 364 -8.11 25.12 -45.37
CA GLU A 364 -7.56 24.58 -46.62
C GLU A 364 -8.33 23.32 -47.06
N LEU A 365 -8.50 22.35 -46.15
CA LEU A 365 -9.23 21.11 -46.42
C LEU A 365 -10.71 21.36 -46.74
N LEU A 366 -11.35 22.33 -46.09
CA LEU A 366 -12.73 22.73 -46.41
C LEU A 366 -12.80 23.43 -47.78
N LEU A 367 -11.82 24.25 -48.15
CA LEU A 367 -11.78 24.86 -49.49
C LEU A 367 -11.58 23.83 -50.60
N GLU A 368 -10.89 22.72 -50.31
CA GLU A 368 -10.74 21.56 -51.20
C GLU A 368 -12.01 20.69 -51.32
N GLY A 369 -13.10 21.04 -50.61
CA GLY A 369 -14.34 20.27 -50.63
C GLY A 369 -14.35 19.05 -49.71
N ARG A 370 -13.33 18.85 -48.86
CA ARG A 370 -13.26 17.71 -47.93
C ARG A 370 -14.04 18.00 -46.65
N SER A 371 -14.58 16.95 -46.03
CA SER A 371 -15.14 17.03 -44.67
C SER A 371 -14.04 16.88 -43.62
N VAL A 372 -14.13 17.63 -42.52
CA VAL A 372 -13.04 17.77 -41.55
C VAL A 372 -13.51 17.44 -40.14
N THR A 373 -12.71 16.69 -39.39
CA THR A 373 -12.88 16.46 -37.96
C THR A 373 -11.77 17.16 -37.17
N ILE A 374 -12.14 18.03 -36.23
CA ILE A 374 -11.21 18.71 -35.32
C ILE A 374 -11.24 18.03 -33.95
N GLY A 375 -10.09 17.45 -33.57
CA GLY A 375 -9.86 16.92 -32.23
C GLY A 375 -9.23 17.97 -31.32
N ARG A 376 -9.96 18.44 -30.29
CA ARG A 376 -9.37 19.20 -29.19
C ARG A 376 -9.76 18.63 -27.83
N CYS A 377 -8.84 18.68 -26.88
CA CYS A 377 -9.17 18.59 -25.46
C CYS A 377 -9.77 19.93 -24.99
N ARG A 378 -11.05 20.20 -25.26
CA ARG A 378 -11.77 21.32 -24.62
C ARG A 378 -12.59 20.81 -23.44
N ARG A 379 -12.40 21.40 -22.25
CA ARG A 379 -13.53 21.57 -21.32
C ARG A 379 -14.48 22.56 -21.99
N LEU A 380 -15.78 22.28 -21.98
CA LEU A 380 -16.79 23.27 -22.33
C LEU A 380 -16.50 24.56 -21.55
N PRO A 381 -16.63 25.76 -22.16
CA PRO A 381 -16.59 26.98 -21.38
C PRO A 381 -17.64 26.83 -20.26
N ARG A 382 -17.22 27.03 -19.00
CA ARG A 382 -18.17 27.22 -17.91
C ARG A 382 -19.11 28.32 -18.40
N ARG A 383 -20.42 28.06 -18.43
CA ARG A 383 -21.40 29.14 -18.49
C ARG A 383 -20.99 30.09 -17.37
N SER A 384 -20.46 31.25 -17.73
CA SER A 384 -20.40 32.40 -16.83
C SER A 384 -21.86 32.69 -16.52
N GLY A 385 -22.31 32.23 -15.36
CA GLY A 385 -23.58 32.65 -14.80
C GLY A 385 -23.47 34.14 -14.55
N SER A 386 -23.99 34.91 -15.50
CA SER A 386 -24.52 36.24 -15.27
C SER A 386 -26.02 36.11 -15.48
N ILE A 387 -26.71 35.76 -14.40
CA ILE A 387 -27.84 36.46 -13.73
C ILE A 387 -28.20 35.60 -12.53
#